data_AF-A0A943EHW6-F1
#
_entry.id   AF-A0A943EHW6-F1
#
_cell.length_a   1.000
_cell.length_b   1.000
_cell.length_c   1.000
_cell.angle_alpha   90.00
_cell.angle_beta   90.00
_cell.angle_gamma   90.00
#
_symmetry.space_group_name_H-M   'P 1'
#
loop_
_entity.id
_entity.type
_entity.pdbx_description
1 polymer ?
#
loop_
_entity_poly.entity_id
_entity_poly.type
_entity_poly.pdbx_seq_one_letter_code
_entity_poly.pdbx_strand_id
1 'polypeptide(L)'
;MLVISRKEQLLNIFDNDDLKAVLTPIVSDVVFLEEKLEELRKLPFIRVSEKNQAMQKATPASKMYKEFLQQYNNCIKTLTSLIDVKEAEGEDALLEGIKMLRERLVLCQDFGLHKCKKFN
;
A
#
# COMPACT_ATOMS: atom_id res chain seq x y z
N MET A 1 8.57 -15.59 23.25
CA MET A 1 8.15 -14.32 22.60
C MET A 1 6.97 -14.68 21.72
N LEU A 2 5.75 -14.28 22.07
CA LEU A 2 4.57 -14.58 21.25
C LEU A 2 4.65 -13.75 19.98
N VAL A 3 4.68 -14.41 18.82
CA VAL A 3 4.64 -13.73 17.52
C VAL A 3 3.19 -13.31 17.29
N ILE A 4 2.89 -12.04 17.50
CA ILE A 4 1.56 -11.47 17.26
C ILE A 4 1.33 -11.38 15.75
N SER A 5 0.16 -11.83 15.29
CA SER A 5 -0.18 -11.82 13.86
C SER A 5 -0.33 -10.39 13.32
N ARG A 6 -0.11 -10.20 12.01
CA ARG A 6 -0.27 -8.89 11.36
C ARG A 6 -1.67 -8.30 11.55
N LYS A 7 -2.69 -9.15 11.53
CA LYS A 7 -4.09 -8.77 11.79
C LYS A 7 -4.29 -8.23 13.21
N GLU A 8 -3.75 -8.93 14.21
CA GLU A 8 -3.83 -8.50 15.61
C GLU A 8 -3.08 -7.18 15.83
N GLN A 9 -1.90 -7.01 15.21
CA GLN A 9 -1.16 -5.74 15.28
C GLN A 9 -2.00 -4.56 14.78
N LEU A 10 -2.74 -4.74 13.68
CA LEU A 10 -3.58 -3.70 13.10
C LEU A 10 -4.85 -3.44 13.92
N LEU A 11 -5.47 -4.47 14.50
CA LEU A 11 -6.65 -4.31 15.36
C LEU A 11 -6.32 -3.63 16.70
N ASN A 12 -5.10 -3.86 17.23
CA ASN A 12 -4.64 -3.24 18.46
C ASN A 12 -4.40 -1.73 18.36
N ILE A 13 -4.47 -1.15 17.15
CA ILE A 13 -4.40 0.32 16.95
C ILE A 13 -5.68 1.00 17.45
N PHE A 14 -6.80 0.27 17.48
CA PHE A 14 -8.09 0.81 17.90
C PHE A 14 -8.34 0.42 19.35
N ASP A 15 -8.73 1.35 20.22
CA ASP A 15 -9.01 1.04 21.62
C ASP A 15 -10.44 0.52 21.87
N ASN A 16 -11.34 0.75 20.92
CA ASN A 16 -12.76 0.43 21.04
C ASN A 16 -13.09 -0.96 20.42
N ASP A 17 -13.59 -1.89 21.22
CA ASP A 17 -13.89 -3.26 20.77
C ASP A 17 -15.08 -3.37 19.81
N ASP A 18 -16.10 -2.51 19.92
CA ASP A 18 -17.19 -2.44 18.95
C ASP A 18 -16.67 -1.96 17.60
N LEU A 19 -15.76 -0.98 17.61
CA LEU A 19 -15.09 -0.49 16.40
C LEU A 19 -14.20 -1.59 15.79
N LYS A 20 -13.42 -2.33 16.61
CA LYS A 20 -12.62 -3.47 16.13
C LYS A 20 -13.48 -4.52 15.43
N ALA A 21 -14.66 -4.84 15.97
CA ALA A 21 -15.57 -5.80 15.35
C ALA A 21 -16.00 -5.33 13.95
N VAL A 22 -16.32 -4.05 13.80
CA VAL A 22 -16.68 -3.44 12.51
C VAL A 22 -15.50 -3.39 11.54
N LEU A 23 -14.28 -3.15 12.02
CA LEU A 23 -13.08 -3.01 11.18
C LEU A 23 -12.38 -4.33 10.85
N THR A 24 -12.70 -5.40 11.56
CA THR A 24 -12.11 -6.73 11.36
C THR A 24 -12.10 -7.19 9.89
N PRO A 25 -13.18 -7.01 9.09
CA PRO A 25 -13.18 -7.32 7.67
C PRO A 25 -12.15 -6.50 6.88
N ILE A 26 -12.12 -5.17 7.07
CA ILE A 26 -11.19 -4.27 6.37
C ILE A 26 -9.74 -4.60 6.73
N VAL A 27 -9.47 -4.90 8.00
CA VAL A 27 -8.13 -5.32 8.44
C VAL A 27 -7.76 -6.67 7.80
N SER A 28 -8.71 -7.60 7.67
CA SER A 28 -8.49 -8.87 6.98
C SER A 28 -8.14 -8.66 5.50
N ASP A 29 -8.84 -7.74 4.83
CA ASP A 29 -8.55 -7.37 3.45
C ASP A 29 -7.16 -6.74 3.31
N VAL A 30 -6.75 -5.89 4.26
CA VAL A 30 -5.40 -5.31 4.29
C VAL A 30 -4.33 -6.40 4.34
N VAL A 31 -4.46 -7.36 5.27
CA VAL A 31 -3.48 -8.46 5.39
C VAL A 31 -3.43 -9.30 4.11
N PHE A 32 -4.60 -9.64 3.55
CA PHE A 32 -4.67 -10.37 2.28
C PHE A 32 -4.01 -9.60 1.13
N LEU A 33 -4.26 -8.29 1.02
CA LEU A 33 -3.68 -7.45 -0.02
C LEU A 33 -2.17 -7.28 0.16
N GLU A 34 -1.67 -7.15 1.39
CA GLU A 34 -0.22 -7.14 1.69
C GLU A 34 0.46 -8.41 1.14
N GLU A 35 -0.12 -9.58 1.41
CA GLU A 35 0.40 -10.87 0.90
C GLU A 35 0.38 -10.94 -0.64
N LYS A 36 -0.75 -10.56 -1.27
CA LYS A 36 -0.88 -10.63 -2.73
C LYS A 36 0.01 -9.63 -3.46
N LEU A 37 0.20 -8.44 -2.90
CA LEU A 37 1.14 -7.47 -3.43
C LEU A 37 2.58 -7.99 -3.37
N GLU A 38 2.95 -8.66 -2.29
CA GLU A 38 4.29 -9.25 -2.13
C GLU A 38 4.54 -10.44 -3.07
N GLU A 39 3.51 -11.28 -3.30
CA GLU A 39 3.57 -12.32 -4.32
C GLU A 39 3.74 -11.74 -5.74
N LEU A 40 2.95 -10.73 -6.10
CA LEU A 40 2.98 -10.12 -7.43
C LEU A 40 4.31 -9.42 -7.71
N ARG A 41 4.93 -8.77 -6.71
CA ARG A 41 6.25 -8.11 -6.85
C ARG A 41 7.36 -9.04 -7.36
N LYS A 42 7.22 -10.35 -7.13
CA LYS A 42 8.20 -11.36 -7.55
C LYS A 42 8.09 -11.69 -9.05
N LEU A 43 7.02 -11.27 -9.72
CA LEU A 43 6.76 -11.54 -11.12
C LEU A 43 7.25 -10.39 -12.02
N PRO A 44 7.66 -10.68 -13.27
CA PRO A 44 8.04 -9.63 -14.21
C PRO A 44 6.81 -8.79 -14.58
N PHE A 45 6.94 -7.46 -14.48
CA PHE A 45 5.86 -6.53 -14.83
C PHE A 45 5.87 -6.10 -16.30
N ILE A 46 7.00 -6.31 -16.98
CA ILE A 46 7.18 -5.97 -18.37
C ILE A 46 7.64 -7.23 -19.12
N ARG A 47 6.97 -7.50 -20.25
CA ARG A 47 7.44 -8.45 -21.25
C ARG A 47 8.07 -7.71 -22.42
N VAL A 48 9.33 -8.02 -22.70
CA VAL A 48 10.06 -7.51 -23.87
C VAL A 48 9.91 -8.52 -25.01
N SER A 49 9.69 -8.05 -26.24
CA SER A 49 9.63 -8.93 -27.41
C SER A 49 11.02 -9.40 -27.83
N GLU A 50 11.20 -10.70 -28.03
CA GLU A 50 12.46 -11.30 -28.52
C GLU A 50 12.84 -10.78 -29.92
N LYS A 51 11.84 -10.46 -30.75
CA LYS A 51 12.05 -9.98 -32.12
C LYS A 51 12.40 -8.49 -32.21
N ASN A 52 12.02 -7.71 -31.21
CA ASN A 52 12.26 -6.27 -31.16
C ASN A 52 12.25 -5.78 -29.71
N GLN A 53 13.43 -5.49 -29.19
CA GLN A 53 13.61 -5.07 -27.80
C GLN A 53 12.96 -3.72 -27.47
N ALA A 54 12.65 -2.89 -28.47
CA ALA A 54 11.92 -1.64 -28.26
C ALA A 54 10.42 -1.87 -27.97
N MET A 55 9.88 -3.06 -28.27
CA MET A 55 8.49 -3.39 -27.97
C MET A 55 8.36 -4.01 -26.58
N GLN A 56 7.70 -3.28 -25.68
CA GLN A 56 7.44 -3.69 -24.30
C GLN A 56 5.93 -3.69 -24.03
N LYS A 57 5.45 -4.70 -23.29
CA LYS A 57 4.05 -4.80 -22.89
C LYS A 57 3.94 -5.09 -21.40
N ALA A 58 2.97 -4.47 -20.74
CA ALA A 58 2.63 -4.80 -19.36
C ALA A 58 2.17 -6.27 -19.28
N THR A 59 2.64 -6.99 -18.27
CA THR A 59 2.19 -8.34 -17.98
C THR A 59 0.84 -8.32 -17.24
N PRO A 60 0.11 -9.44 -17.18
CA PRO A 60 -1.06 -9.56 -16.32
C PRO A 60 -0.74 -9.24 -14.84
N ALA A 61 0.42 -9.67 -14.35
CA ALA A 61 0.89 -9.37 -12.99
C ALA A 61 0.99 -7.86 -12.73
N SER A 62 1.49 -7.07 -13.69
CA SER A 62 1.55 -5.61 -13.58
C SER A 62 0.16 -4.97 -13.42
N LYS A 63 -0.84 -5.47 -14.15
CA LYS A 63 -2.22 -4.97 -14.06
C LYS A 63 -2.84 -5.31 -12.70
N MET A 64 -2.74 -6.58 -12.28
CA MET A 64 -3.25 -7.03 -10.98
C MET A 64 -2.58 -6.29 -9.82
N TYR A 65 -1.27 -6.06 -9.88
CA TYR A 65 -0.55 -5.32 -8.85
C TYR A 65 -1.10 -3.90 -8.69
N LYS A 66 -1.38 -3.22 -9.81
CA LYS A 66 -1.97 -1.87 -9.77
C LYS A 66 -3.37 -1.87 -9.14
N GLU A 67 -4.21 -2.83 -9.48
CA GLU A 67 -5.57 -2.96 -8.94
C GLU A 67 -5.56 -3.24 -7.43
N PHE A 68 -4.76 -4.21 -6.98
CA PHE A 68 -4.63 -4.53 -5.56
C PHE A 68 -3.97 -3.41 -4.77
N LEU A 69 -3.01 -2.69 -5.35
CA LEU A 69 -2.39 -1.53 -4.70
C LEU A 69 -3.42 -0.41 -4.50
N GLN A 70 -4.31 -0.20 -5.47
CA GLN A 70 -5.39 0.78 -5.35
C GLN A 70 -6.38 0.38 -4.25
N GLN A 71 -6.78 -0.90 -4.19
CA GLN A 71 -7.66 -1.40 -3.14
C GLN A 71 -7.01 -1.28 -1.75
N TYR A 72 -5.75 -1.67 -1.62
CA TYR A 72 -4.97 -1.52 -0.39
C TYR A 72 -4.96 -0.05 0.07
N ASN A 73 -4.65 0.89 -0.84
CA ASN A 73 -4.66 2.31 -0.51
C ASN A 73 -6.04 2.81 -0.08
N ASN A 74 -7.12 2.27 -0.64
CA ASN A 74 -8.47 2.61 -0.22
C ASN A 74 -8.77 2.10 1.19
N CYS A 75 -8.42 0.85 1.51
CA CYS A 75 -8.54 0.30 2.86
C CYS A 75 -7.75 1.13 3.89
N ILE A 76 -6.51 1.48 3.58
CA ILE A 76 -5.67 2.32 4.47
C ILE A 76 -6.30 3.69 4.69
N LYS A 77 -6.84 4.34 3.64
CA LYS A 77 -7.53 5.63 3.78
C LYS A 77 -8.77 5.52 4.67
N THR A 78 -9.59 4.48 4.48
CA THR A 78 -10.77 4.24 5.32
C THR A 78 -10.37 4.02 6.77
N LEU A 79 -9.38 3.16 7.05
CA LEU A 79 -8.90 2.92 8.42
C LEU A 79 -8.35 4.22 9.04
N THR A 80 -7.56 4.98 8.29
CA THR A 80 -6.99 6.25 8.77
C THR A 80 -8.07 7.28 9.08
N SER A 81 -9.15 7.35 8.31
CA SER A 81 -10.25 8.30 8.55
C SER A 81 -11.04 8.04 9.83
N LEU A 82 -10.92 6.82 10.39
CA LEU A 82 -11.64 6.39 11.59
C LEU A 82 -10.77 6.47 12.85
N ILE A 83 -9.47 6.70 12.69
CA ILE A 83 -8.59 7.04 13.80
C ILE A 83 -8.87 8.51 14.10
N ASP A 84 -9.53 8.76 15.24
CA ASP A 84 -9.79 10.10 15.74
C ASP A 84 -8.41 10.72 16.06
N VAL A 85 -7.89 11.56 15.18
CA VAL A 85 -6.61 12.27 15.39
C VAL A 85 -6.86 13.35 16.43
N LYS A 86 -7.11 12.95 17.67
CA LYS A 86 -6.87 13.81 18.82
C LYS A 86 -5.37 14.03 18.83
N GLU A 87 -4.98 15.30 18.73
CA GLU A 87 -3.61 15.80 18.76
C GLU A 87 -2.78 15.03 19.79
N ALA A 88 -2.11 13.98 19.35
CA ALA A 88 -1.14 13.26 20.16
C ALA A 88 0.17 14.01 19.97
N GLU A 89 0.42 14.98 20.85
CA GLU A 89 1.77 15.45 21.14
C GLU A 89 2.59 14.23 21.63
N GLY A 90 3.33 13.64 20.71
CA GLY A 90 4.16 12.48 20.98
C GLY A 90 4.40 11.72 19.68
N GLU A 91 5.67 11.64 19.29
CA GLU A 91 6.20 10.87 18.16
C GLU A 91 5.82 9.38 18.30
N ASP A 92 4.61 9.03 17.88
CA ASP A 92 4.12 7.65 17.92
C ASP A 92 4.44 6.96 16.60
N ALA A 93 4.93 5.72 16.69
CA ALA A 93 5.47 4.92 15.59
C ALA A 93 4.52 4.75 14.38
N LEU A 94 3.24 5.04 14.59
CA LEU A 94 2.20 5.07 13.56
C LEU A 94 2.24 6.36 12.71
N LEU A 95 2.52 7.53 13.29
CA LEU A 95 2.75 8.77 12.53
C LEU A 95 4.03 8.67 11.71
N GLU A 96 5.05 8.01 12.26
CA GLU A 96 6.28 7.62 11.54
C GLU A 96 5.93 6.68 10.38
N GLY A 97 5.12 5.64 10.63
CA GLY A 97 4.65 4.71 9.60
C GLY A 97 3.82 5.37 8.49
N ILE A 98 2.93 6.30 8.85
CA ILE A 98 2.12 7.10 7.92
C ILE A 98 3.00 8.09 7.15
N LYS A 99 3.96 8.77 7.80
CA LYS A 99 4.96 9.63 7.13
C LYS A 99 5.81 8.83 6.14
N MET A 100 6.31 7.65 6.54
CA MET A 100 7.09 6.75 5.67
C MET A 100 6.26 6.19 4.50
N LEU A 101 4.95 6.00 4.67
CA LEU A 101 4.05 5.61 3.59
C LEU A 101 3.74 6.79 2.66
N ARG A 102 3.60 8.01 3.22
CA ARG A 102 3.40 9.26 2.47
C ARG A 102 4.61 9.61 1.60
N GLU A 103 5.83 9.45 2.13
CA GLU A 103 7.09 9.67 1.41
C GLU A 103 7.31 8.64 0.28
N ARG A 104 6.92 7.38 0.50
CA ARG A 104 6.93 6.35 -0.55
C ARG A 104 5.89 6.60 -1.65
N LEU A 105 4.75 7.20 -1.32
CA LEU A 105 3.73 7.58 -2.32
C LEU A 105 4.23 8.70 -3.25
N VAL A 106 5.05 9.63 -2.73
CA VAL A 106 5.69 10.70 -3.52
C VAL A 106 6.73 10.13 -4.48
N LEU A 107 7.58 9.19 -4.02
CA LEU A 107 8.58 8.55 -4.88
C LEU A 107 7.94 7.73 -6.01
N CYS A 108 6.79 7.08 -5.77
CA CYS A 108 6.06 6.38 -6.84
C CYS A 108 5.39 7.31 -7.87
N GLN A 109 5.18 8.59 -7.56
CA GLN A 109 4.76 9.59 -8.56
C GLN A 109 5.94 10.06 -9.43
N ASP A 110 7.16 10.07 -8.88
CA ASP A 110 8.37 10.47 -9.61
C ASP A 110 8.92 9.38 -10.53
N PHE A 111 8.64 8.10 -10.27
CA PHE A 111 8.95 7.01 -11.21
C PHE A 111 8.03 6.95 -12.46
N GLY A 112 7.16 7.94 -12.63
CA GLY A 112 6.20 8.03 -13.73
C GLY A 112 6.46 9.05 -14.83
N LEU A 113 7.34 10.07 -14.67
CA LEU A 113 7.47 11.13 -15.68
C LEU A 113 8.86 11.82 -15.72
N HIS A 114 9.92 11.06 -16.00
CA HIS A 114 11.05 11.66 -16.72
C HIS A 114 10.75 11.68 -18.22
N LYS A 115 10.17 12.79 -18.68
CA LYS A 115 10.55 13.56 -19.89
C LYS A 115 9.45 14.56 -20.25
N CYS A 116 9.54 15.77 -19.69
CA CYS A 116 9.24 16.96 -20.45
C CYS A 116 10.40 17.94 -20.22
N LYS A 117 11.34 17.93 -21.17
CA LYS A 117 12.27 19.03 -21.36
C LYS A 117 11.44 20.30 -21.49
N LYS A 118 11.64 21.28 -20.62
CA LYS A 118 11.34 22.67 -20.97
C LYS A 118 12.26 23.00 -22.15
N PHE A 119 11.70 22.98 -23.36
CA PHE A 119 12.27 23.65 -24.51
C PHE A 119 11.65 25.05 -24.55
N ASN A 120 12.52 26.05 -24.43
CA ASN A 120 12.38 27.49 -24.65
C ASN A 120 11.17 28.17 -24.03
#